data_AF-A0A2P5N3M9-F1
#
_entry.id   AF-A0A2P5N3M9-F1
#
_cell.length_a   1.000
_cell.length_b   1.000
_cell.length_c   1.000
_cell.angle_alpha   90.00
_cell.angle_beta   90.00
_cell.angle_gamma   90.00
#
_symmetry.space_group_name_H-M   'P 1'
#
loop_
_entity.id
_entity.type
_entity.pdbx_description
1 polymer ?
#
loop_
_entity_poly.entity_id
_entity_poly.type
_entity_poly.pdbx_seq_one_letter_code
_entity_poly.pdbx_strand_id
1 'polypeptide(L)'
;MADWLKAEIVTGLQKLLALRLPGTPAEDMVIGTAEVWLEAVRPSCRQWDERLDAARIRAAFNALFRQADRWPAPKQFLDNLAARRPIKALSAPVYPADKAKDNLWRIRVMINSTVNTKTTAQEIARQKRKP
;
A
#
# COMPACT_ATOMS: atom_id res chain seq x y z
N MET A 1 -15.73 -7.57 -12.55
CA MET A 1 -14.43 -7.34 -11.86
C MET A 1 -14.36 -5.84 -11.59
N ALA A 2 -14.67 -5.40 -10.37
CA ALA A 2 -14.87 -4.00 -9.94
C ALA A 2 -15.47 -3.06 -11.03
N ASP A 3 -16.66 -3.39 -11.53
CA ASP A 3 -17.38 -2.60 -12.53
C ASP A 3 -17.66 -1.16 -12.04
N TRP A 4 -17.76 -1.00 -10.71
CA TRP A 4 -17.88 0.30 -10.05
C TRP A 4 -16.70 1.24 -10.31
N LEU A 5 -15.45 0.74 -10.30
CA LEU A 5 -14.27 1.60 -10.51
C LEU A 5 -14.29 2.15 -11.94
N LYS A 6 -14.60 1.27 -12.91
CA LYS A 6 -14.78 1.68 -14.31
C LYS A 6 -15.88 2.72 -14.42
N ALA A 7 -17.02 2.50 -13.76
CA ALA A 7 -18.13 3.45 -13.78
C ALA A 7 -17.74 4.83 -13.21
N GLU A 8 -17.03 4.88 -12.08
CA GLU A 8 -16.59 6.15 -11.48
C GLU A 8 -15.60 6.91 -12.38
N ILE A 9 -14.63 6.22 -12.97
CA ILE A 9 -13.66 6.84 -13.90
C ILE A 9 -14.36 7.35 -15.15
N VAL A 10 -15.20 6.52 -15.79
CA VAL A 10 -15.96 6.92 -16.99
C VAL A 10 -16.86 8.12 -16.68
N THR A 11 -17.57 8.10 -15.56
CA THR A 11 -18.42 9.21 -15.13
C THR A 11 -17.61 10.50 -14.95
N GLY A 12 -16.43 10.42 -14.33
CA GLY A 12 -15.54 11.57 -14.16
C GLY A 12 -15.03 12.12 -15.50
N LEU A 13 -14.63 11.23 -16.41
CA LEU A 13 -14.18 11.60 -17.76
C LEU A 13 -15.30 12.22 -18.60
N GLN A 14 -16.52 11.70 -18.54
CA GLN A 14 -17.68 12.30 -19.21
C GLN A 14 -17.93 13.74 -18.73
N LYS A 15 -17.78 14.00 -17.44
CA LYS A 15 -17.88 15.36 -16.90
C LYS A 15 -16.74 16.26 -17.38
N LEU A 16 -15.52 15.76 -17.48
CA LEU A 16 -14.42 16.51 -18.11
C LEU A 16 -14.74 16.82 -19.58
N LEU A 17 -15.27 15.87 -20.36
CA LEU A 17 -15.66 16.08 -21.76
C LEU A 17 -16.70 17.20 -21.89
N ALA A 18 -17.63 17.28 -20.94
CA ALA A 18 -18.64 18.33 -20.91
C ALA A 18 -18.05 19.74 -20.71
N LEU A 19 -16.87 19.87 -20.08
CA LEU A 19 -16.19 21.16 -19.93
C LEU A 19 -15.52 21.64 -21.22
N ARG A 20 -15.31 20.75 -22.22
CA ARG A 20 -14.66 21.04 -23.51
C ARG A 20 -13.36 21.85 -23.37
N LEU A 21 -12.54 21.51 -22.37
CA LEU A 21 -11.27 22.17 -22.10
C LEU A 21 -10.30 22.04 -23.30
N PRO A 22 -9.36 22.97 -23.49
CA PRO A 22 -8.32 22.81 -24.51
C PRO A 22 -7.55 21.50 -24.31
N GLY A 23 -7.34 20.75 -25.39
CA GLY A 23 -6.72 19.42 -25.36
C GLY A 23 -7.69 18.27 -25.06
N THR A 24 -9.00 18.52 -25.05
CA THR A 24 -10.02 17.46 -24.98
C THR A 24 -9.82 16.46 -26.13
N PRO A 25 -9.85 15.14 -25.85
CA PRO A 25 -9.70 14.13 -26.90
C PRO A 25 -10.83 14.23 -27.94
N ALA A 26 -10.52 13.84 -29.18
CA ALA A 26 -11.51 13.71 -30.23
C ALA A 26 -12.57 12.65 -29.85
N GLU A 27 -13.78 12.76 -30.42
CA GLU A 27 -14.93 11.93 -30.02
C GLU A 27 -14.71 10.43 -30.27
N ASP A 28 -14.04 10.10 -31.38
CA ASP A 28 -13.61 8.74 -31.73
C ASP A 28 -12.55 8.17 -30.77
N MET A 29 -11.78 9.03 -30.10
CA MET A 29 -10.74 8.67 -29.14
C MET A 29 -11.21 8.62 -27.68
N VAL A 30 -12.47 8.96 -27.40
CA VAL A 30 -13.01 9.00 -26.02
C VAL A 30 -12.91 7.64 -25.32
N ILE A 31 -13.27 6.56 -26.02
CA ILE A 31 -13.25 5.21 -25.45
C ILE A 31 -11.82 4.79 -25.11
N GLY A 32 -10.88 4.96 -26.06
CA GLY A 32 -9.47 4.64 -25.84
C GLY A 32 -8.85 5.50 -24.73
N THR A 33 -9.24 6.77 -24.63
CA THR A 33 -8.81 7.63 -23.52
C THR A 33 -9.27 7.08 -22.17
N ALA A 34 -10.52 6.61 -22.07
CA ALA A 34 -11.02 6.01 -20.84
C ALA A 34 -10.29 4.71 -20.48
N GLU A 35 -9.91 3.91 -21.46
CA GLU A 35 -9.12 2.69 -21.24
C GLU A 35 -7.72 3.01 -20.71
N VAL A 36 -7.01 3.97 -21.31
CA VAL A 36 -5.69 4.43 -20.84
C VAL A 36 -5.77 4.98 -19.41
N TRP A 37 -6.82 5.74 -19.10
CA TRP A 37 -7.05 6.21 -17.74
C TRP A 37 -7.27 5.07 -16.74
N LEU A 38 -8.03 4.04 -17.12
CA LEU A 38 -8.20 2.87 -16.27
C LEU A 38 -6.90 2.09 -16.09
N GLU A 39 -6.10 1.96 -17.14
CA GLU A 39 -4.78 1.33 -17.08
C GLU A 39 -3.83 2.10 -16.16
N ALA A 40 -3.87 3.43 -16.16
CA ALA A 40 -3.06 4.26 -15.27
C ALA A 40 -3.54 4.23 -13.80
N VAL A 41 -4.86 4.22 -13.58
CA VAL A 41 -5.44 4.31 -12.22
C VAL A 41 -5.46 2.95 -11.51
N ARG A 42 -5.77 1.85 -12.20
CA ARG A 42 -5.85 0.52 -11.56
C ARG A 42 -4.62 0.15 -10.72
N PRO A 43 -3.37 0.27 -11.22
CA PRO A 43 -2.18 -0.11 -10.47
C PRO A 43 -1.79 0.89 -9.37
N SER A 44 -2.40 2.09 -9.33
CA SER A 44 -2.05 3.12 -8.34
C SER A 44 -2.47 2.75 -6.91
N CYS A 45 -3.31 1.71 -6.75
CA CYS A 45 -3.67 1.17 -5.46
C CYS A 45 -3.61 -0.36 -5.48
N ARG A 46 -3.05 -0.95 -4.42
CA ARG A 46 -2.92 -2.42 -4.29
C ARG A 46 -4.27 -3.13 -4.37
N GLN A 47 -5.32 -2.55 -3.80
CA GLN A 47 -6.66 -3.11 -3.79
C GLN A 47 -7.68 -1.99 -3.68
N TRP A 48 -8.55 -1.85 -4.67
CA TRP A 48 -9.67 -0.90 -4.65
C TRP A 48 -10.86 -1.47 -3.89
N ASP A 49 -11.48 -0.64 -3.05
CA ASP A 49 -12.67 -0.93 -2.25
C ASP A 49 -13.70 0.18 -2.47
N GLU A 50 -14.88 -0.17 -2.96
CA GLU A 50 -15.91 0.81 -3.34
C GLU A 50 -16.33 1.70 -2.17
N ARG A 51 -16.48 1.12 -0.96
CA ARG A 51 -16.91 1.87 0.23
C ARG A 51 -15.87 2.87 0.68
N LEU A 52 -14.59 2.55 0.49
CA LEU A 52 -13.49 3.41 0.92
C LEU A 52 -13.07 4.42 -0.17
N ASP A 53 -13.22 4.06 -1.44
CA ASP A 53 -12.57 4.78 -2.54
C ASP A 53 -13.51 5.54 -3.47
N ALA A 54 -14.78 5.15 -3.61
CA ALA A 54 -15.68 5.84 -4.54
C ALA A 54 -15.77 7.34 -4.24
N ALA A 55 -15.92 7.71 -2.96
CA ALA A 55 -15.93 9.10 -2.53
C ALA A 55 -14.59 9.82 -2.78
N ARG A 56 -13.45 9.12 -2.63
CA ARG A 56 -12.11 9.68 -2.89
C ARG A 56 -11.91 10.00 -4.37
N ILE A 57 -12.34 9.08 -5.25
CA ILE A 57 -12.27 9.25 -6.70
C ILE A 57 -13.14 10.42 -7.15
N ARG A 58 -14.39 10.49 -6.68
CA ARG A 58 -15.29 11.62 -6.97
C ARG A 58 -14.71 12.95 -6.49
N ALA A 59 -14.11 12.97 -5.29
CA ALA A 59 -13.46 14.16 -4.77
C ALA A 59 -12.27 14.62 -5.62
N ALA A 60 -11.44 13.68 -6.12
CA ALA A 60 -10.33 13.98 -7.01
C ALA A 60 -10.79 14.58 -8.35
N PHE A 61 -11.84 14.01 -8.97
CA PHE A 61 -12.44 14.60 -10.17
C PHE A 61 -13.06 15.98 -9.89
N ASN A 62 -13.76 16.15 -8.77
CA ASN A 62 -14.30 17.45 -8.38
C ASN A 62 -13.21 18.51 -8.21
N ALA A 63 -12.03 18.11 -7.75
CA ALA A 63 -10.87 18.98 -7.69
C ALA A 63 -10.38 19.36 -9.10
N LEU A 64 -10.30 18.41 -10.03
CA LEU A 64 -9.94 18.70 -11.42
C LEU A 64 -10.92 19.64 -12.11
N PHE A 65 -12.23 19.45 -11.94
CA PHE A 65 -13.25 20.32 -12.55
C PHE A 65 -13.11 21.79 -12.14
N ARG A 66 -12.56 22.06 -10.95
CA ARG A 66 -12.36 23.42 -10.44
C ARG A 66 -11.03 24.04 -10.85
N GLN A 67 -10.02 23.22 -11.14
CA GLN A 67 -8.62 23.66 -11.22
C GLN A 67 -8.01 23.50 -12.61
N ALA A 68 -8.60 22.67 -13.47
CA ALA A 68 -7.99 22.33 -14.75
C ALA A 68 -8.34 23.36 -15.84
N ASP A 69 -7.33 24.08 -16.32
CA ASP A 69 -7.46 24.99 -17.48
C ASP A 69 -7.28 24.28 -18.83
N ARG A 70 -6.80 23.04 -18.81
CA ARG A 70 -6.61 22.14 -19.97
C ARG A 70 -7.03 20.73 -19.60
N TRP A 71 -7.28 19.91 -20.61
CA TRP A 71 -7.58 18.49 -20.41
C TRP A 71 -6.49 17.82 -19.56
N PRO A 72 -6.84 17.26 -18.39
CA PRO A 72 -5.84 16.78 -17.45
C PRO A 72 -5.23 15.45 -17.89
N ALA A 73 -3.99 15.20 -17.48
CA ALA A 73 -3.37 13.88 -17.54
C ALA A 73 -3.79 13.01 -16.33
N PRO A 74 -3.75 11.66 -16.43
CA PRO A 74 -4.07 10.77 -15.31
C PRO A 74 -3.24 11.07 -14.05
N LYS A 75 -1.99 11.53 -14.20
CA LYS A 75 -1.14 11.96 -13.08
C LYS A 75 -1.80 13.06 -12.24
N GLN A 76 -2.43 14.06 -12.87
CA GLN A 76 -3.07 15.15 -12.13
C GLN A 76 -4.27 14.66 -11.32
N PHE A 77 -4.99 13.66 -11.82
CA PHE A 77 -6.02 12.97 -11.03
C PHE A 77 -5.42 12.25 -9.82
N LEU A 78 -4.34 11.49 -10.01
CA LEU A 78 -3.66 10.75 -8.94
C LEU A 78 -3.08 11.69 -7.87
N ASP A 79 -2.53 12.83 -8.28
CA ASP A 79 -2.01 13.85 -7.36
C ASP A 79 -3.15 14.46 -6.50
N ASN A 80 -4.39 14.51 -7.01
CA ASN A 80 -5.58 14.95 -6.27
C ASN A 80 -6.29 13.81 -5.51
N LEU A 81 -5.85 12.56 -5.67
CA LEU A 81 -6.47 11.41 -5.02
C LEU A 81 -6.01 11.32 -3.57
N ALA A 82 -6.77 11.95 -2.67
CA ALA A 82 -6.50 11.98 -1.23
C ALA A 82 -6.16 10.58 -0.69
N ALA A 83 -5.13 10.43 0.15
CA ALA A 83 -4.74 9.14 0.72
C ALA A 83 -5.89 8.46 1.49
N ARG A 84 -5.87 7.12 1.57
CA ARG A 84 -6.81 6.42 2.46
C ARG A 84 -6.58 6.88 3.89
N ARG A 85 -7.67 7.02 4.65
CA ARG A 85 -7.55 7.25 6.10
C ARG A 85 -6.73 6.10 6.69
N PRO A 86 -5.71 6.41 7.50
CA PRO A 86 -4.93 5.37 8.15
C PRO A 86 -5.85 4.54 9.04
N ILE A 87 -5.69 3.23 8.99
CA ILE A 87 -6.36 2.34 9.92
C ILE A 87 -5.81 2.67 11.31
N LYS A 88 -6.69 2.77 12.31
CA LYS A 88 -6.28 3.00 13.70
C LYS A 88 -5.25 1.93 14.08
N ALA A 89 -4.08 2.38 14.53
CA ALA A 89 -3.04 1.47 15.00
C ALA A 89 -3.60 0.61 16.14
N LEU A 90 -3.23 -0.67 16.14
CA LEU A 90 -3.50 -1.54 17.28
C LEU A 90 -2.86 -0.92 18.52
N SER A 91 -3.55 -1.01 19.67
CA SER A 91 -2.94 -0.66 20.95
C SER A 91 -1.69 -1.51 21.17
N ALA A 92 -0.69 -0.95 21.86
CA ALA A 92 0.46 -1.73 22.28
C ALA A 92 -0.03 -2.99 23.03
N PRO A 93 0.52 -4.18 22.73
CA PRO A 93 0.12 -5.38 23.43
C PRO A 93 0.39 -5.20 24.92
N VAL A 94 -0.60 -5.50 25.76
CA VAL A 94 -0.41 -5.54 27.21
C VAL A 94 0.43 -6.78 27.49
N TYR A 95 1.72 -6.57 27.73
CA TYR A 95 2.68 -7.65 27.94
C TYR A 95 3.01 -7.76 29.43
N PRO A 96 2.73 -8.90 30.10
CA PRO A 96 3.02 -9.07 31.52
C PRO A 96 4.52 -8.96 31.83
N ALA A 97 4.89 -8.15 32.82
CA ALA A 97 6.29 -7.93 33.18
C ALA A 97 7.03 -9.21 33.58
N ASP A 98 6.32 -10.16 34.20
CA ASP A 98 6.90 -11.45 34.63
C ASP A 98 7.25 -12.34 33.44
N LYS A 99 6.39 -12.37 32.42
CA LYS A 99 6.65 -13.07 31.15
C LYS A 99 7.89 -12.51 30.44
N ALA A 100 8.16 -11.21 30.58
CA ALA A 100 9.35 -10.57 30.01
C ALA A 100 10.63 -11.11 30.66
N LYS A 101 10.64 -11.19 31.99
CA LYS A 101 11.79 -11.70 32.76
C LYS A 101 12.06 -13.16 32.42
N ASP A 102 11.02 -13.99 32.36
CA ASP A 102 11.14 -15.40 32.00
C ASP A 102 11.70 -15.58 30.59
N ASN A 103 11.21 -14.80 29.62
CA ASN A 103 11.69 -14.84 28.25
C ASN A 103 13.16 -14.38 28.12
N LEU A 104 13.54 -13.32 28.84
CA LEU A 104 14.94 -12.87 28.92
C LEU A 104 15.85 -13.94 29.51
N TRP A 105 15.40 -14.63 30.56
CA TRP A 105 16.14 -15.74 31.14
C TRP A 105 16.32 -16.88 30.15
N ARG A 106 15.25 -17.29 29.45
CA ARG A 106 15.31 -18.32 28.40
C ARG A 106 16.28 -17.95 27.28
N ILE A 107 16.24 -16.71 26.80
CA ILE A 107 17.17 -16.20 25.78
C ILE A 107 18.61 -16.29 26.29
N ARG A 108 18.86 -15.86 27.54
CA ARG A 108 20.20 -15.93 28.15
C ARG A 108 20.72 -17.36 28.25
N VAL A 109 19.87 -18.31 28.65
CA VAL A 109 20.23 -19.73 28.71
C VAL A 109 20.56 -20.27 27.32
N MET A 110 19.75 -19.97 26.30
CA MET A 110 20.01 -20.39 24.91
C MET A 110 21.29 -19.79 24.35
N ILE A 111 21.58 -18.52 24.62
CA ILE A 111 22.83 -17.88 24.20
C ILE A 111 24.00 -18.59 24.87
N ASN A 112 23.99 -18.76 26.19
CA ASN A 112 25.08 -19.39 26.93
C ASN A 112 25.32 -20.84 26.52
N SER A 113 24.26 -21.62 26.27
CA SER A 113 24.39 -22.99 25.77
C SER A 113 25.01 -23.04 24.38
N THR A 114 24.71 -22.04 23.53
CA THR A 114 25.31 -21.92 22.18
C THR A 114 26.77 -21.48 22.25
N VAL A 115 27.13 -20.53 23.13
CA VAL A 115 28.52 -20.06 23.27
C VAL A 115 29.44 -21.15 23.88
N ASN A 116 28.91 -21.97 24.79
CA ASN A 116 29.66 -23.08 25.40
C ASN A 116 29.83 -24.34 24.52
N THR A 117 29.22 -24.40 23.34
CA THR A 117 29.47 -25.50 22.39
C THR A 117 30.93 -25.57 21.91
N LYS A 118 31.67 -24.46 21.94
CA LYS A 118 33.11 -24.45 21.63
C LYS A 118 33.96 -25.13 22.71
N THR A 119 33.50 -25.09 23.97
CA THR A 119 34.18 -25.73 25.11
C THR A 119 33.97 -27.25 25.06
N THR A 120 32.75 -27.72 24.77
CA THR A 120 32.45 -29.16 24.70
C THR A 120 33.18 -29.86 23.54
N ALA A 121 33.30 -29.23 22.37
CA ALA A 121 34.06 -29.81 21.25
C ALA A 121 35.58 -29.87 21.51
N GLN A 122 36.15 -28.86 22.17
CA GLN A 122 37.57 -28.83 22.55
C GLN A 122 37.89 -29.81 23.69
N GLU A 123 36.97 -30.02 24.62
CA GLU A 123 37.15 -30.90 25.78
C GLU A 123 37.01 -32.39 25.39
N ILE A 124 36.10 -32.71 24.46
CA ILE A 124 36.00 -34.05 23.84
C ILE A 124 37.25 -34.37 23.01
N ALA A 125 37.80 -33.40 22.28
CA ALA A 125 39.04 -33.59 21.52
C ALA A 125 40.28 -33.76 22.43
N ARG A 126 40.27 -33.15 23.63
CA ARG A 126 41.34 -33.26 24.63
C ARG A 126 41.29 -34.59 25.39
N GLN A 127 40.12 -35.15 25.66
CA GLN A 127 39.96 -36.48 26.28
C GLN A 127 40.39 -37.63 25.35
N LYS A 128 40.21 -37.49 24.02
CA LYS A 128 40.67 -38.48 23.03
C LYS A 128 42.19 -38.49 22.76
N ARG A 129 42.97 -37.63 23.42
CA ARG A 129 44.44 -37.49 23.25
C ARG A 129 45.28 -37.91 24.46
N LYS A 130 44.68 -38.43 25.53
CA LYS A 130 45.46 -39.08 26.61
C LYS A 130 45.79 -40.52 26.18
N PRO A 131 47.07 -40.93 26.21
CA PRO A 131 47.50 -42.27 25.81
C PRO A 131 47.01 -43.35 26.78
#